data_AF-A0AA39UXU2-F1
#
_entry.id   AF-A0AA39UXU2-F1
#
_cell.length_a   1.000
_cell.length_b   1.000
_cell.length_c   1.000
_cell.angle_alpha   90.00
_cell.angle_beta   90.00
_cell.angle_gamma   90.00
#
_symmetry.space_group_name_H-M   'P 1'
#
loop_
_entity.id
_entity.type
_entity.pdbx_description
1 polymer ?
#
loop_
_entity_poly.entity_id
_entity_poly.type
_entity_poly.pdbx_seq_one_letter_code
_entity_poly.pdbx_strand_id
1 'polypeptide(L)'
;MSSKMFVYTQRVPGDVPTAVHALLLSTKQLQESLKLWSLNQATETQVSDVYVQIGTQFNTTIHAFAYHKIDLSDIHSIPTDLRTVLEQCLAEDPSPQALAMYMPEVRRVLYKLLKGLQAKQDAWKAVGGRIPMMPSESR
;
A
#
# COMPACT_ATOMS: atom_id res chain seq x y z
N MET A 1 31.56 -11.74 -27.20
CA MET A 1 30.72 -10.51 -27.13
C MET A 1 29.56 -10.81 -26.19
N SER A 2 29.71 -10.45 -24.91
CA SER A 2 28.67 -10.69 -23.89
C SER A 2 27.66 -9.54 -23.91
N SER A 3 26.49 -9.78 -24.49
CA SER A 3 25.35 -8.88 -24.32
C SER A 3 24.78 -9.07 -22.92
N LYS A 4 24.90 -8.02 -22.10
CA LYS A 4 24.27 -7.90 -20.79
C LYS A 4 22.76 -8.11 -20.93
N MET A 5 22.26 -9.13 -20.26
CA MET A 5 20.84 -9.32 -19.95
C MET A 5 20.33 -8.06 -19.24
N PHE A 6 19.57 -7.24 -19.96
CA PHE A 6 18.62 -6.34 -19.31
C PHE A 6 17.55 -7.23 -18.69
N VAL A 7 17.67 -7.49 -17.39
CA VAL A 7 16.57 -8.02 -16.59
C VAL A 7 15.54 -6.89 -16.53
N TYR A 8 14.66 -6.81 -17.54
CA TYR A 8 13.38 -6.15 -17.37
C TYR A 8 12.67 -6.95 -16.28
N THR A 9 12.68 -6.42 -15.06
CA THR A 9 11.75 -6.85 -14.02
C THR A 9 10.38 -6.43 -14.50
N GLN A 10 9.83 -7.22 -15.42
CA GLN A 10 8.46 -7.12 -15.86
C GLN A 10 7.63 -7.33 -14.60
N ARG A 11 6.99 -6.27 -14.09
CA ARG A 11 6.01 -6.41 -13.00
C ARG A 11 5.01 -7.44 -13.49
N VAL A 12 5.04 -8.63 -12.91
CA VAL A 12 4.14 -9.71 -13.30
C VAL A 12 2.73 -9.23 -12.99
N PRO A 13 1.87 -8.98 -14.00
CA PRO A 13 0.49 -8.60 -13.73
C PRO A 13 -0.15 -9.72 -12.92
N GLY A 14 -0.76 -9.38 -11.79
CA GLY A 14 -1.34 -10.38 -10.88
C GLY A 14 -0.42 -10.91 -9.78
N ASP A 15 0.80 -10.37 -9.59
CA ASP A 15 1.64 -10.71 -8.43
C ASP A 15 1.09 -10.08 -7.13
N VAL A 16 0.13 -10.78 -6.53
CA VAL A 16 -0.53 -10.39 -5.29
C VAL A 16 0.44 -10.33 -4.10
N PRO A 17 1.31 -11.33 -3.84
CA PRO A 17 2.27 -11.26 -2.73
C PRO A 17 3.16 -10.02 -2.76
N THR A 18 3.76 -9.71 -3.92
CA THR A 18 4.64 -8.54 -4.06
C THR A 18 3.87 -7.23 -3.89
N ALA A 19 2.69 -7.11 -4.50
CA ALA A 19 1.86 -5.90 -4.38
C ALA A 19 1.43 -5.65 -2.92
N VAL A 20 0.95 -6.68 -2.23
CA VAL A 20 0.56 -6.59 -0.82
C VAL A 20 1.76 -6.25 0.05
N HIS A 21 2.90 -6.92 -0.13
CA HIS A 21 4.11 -6.64 0.64
C HIS A 21 4.55 -5.17 0.48
N ALA A 22 4.52 -4.64 -0.74
CA ALA A 22 4.90 -3.26 -1.01
C ALA A 22 3.93 -2.25 -0.37
N LEU A 23 2.62 -2.52 -0.40
CA LEU A 23 1.63 -1.69 0.27
C LEU A 23 1.82 -1.70 1.80
N LEU A 24 2.02 -2.87 2.41
CA LEU A 24 2.29 -3.00 3.84
C LEU A 24 3.57 -2.25 4.25
N LEU A 25 4.63 -2.33 3.44
CA LEU A 25 5.85 -1.58 3.69
C LEU A 25 5.60 -0.07 3.69
N SER A 26 4.88 0.46 2.69
CA SER A 26 4.53 1.88 2.62
C SER A 26 3.67 2.33 3.79
N THR A 27 2.75 1.49 4.30
CA THR A 27 1.97 1.84 5.50
C THR A 27 2.82 1.92 6.77
N LYS A 28 3.86 1.08 6.90
CA LYS A 28 4.82 1.18 7.99
C LYS A 28 5.69 2.43 7.86
N GLN A 29 6.12 2.76 6.64
CA GLN A 29 6.86 3.99 6.36
C GLN A 29 6.04 5.23 6.71
N LEU A 30 4.72 5.24 6.49
CA LEU A 30 3.87 6.36 6.88
C LEU A 30 3.85 6.53 8.40
N GLN A 31 3.66 5.44 9.16
CA GLN A 31 3.68 5.52 10.62
C GLN A 31 5.02 6.04 11.14
N GLU A 32 6.12 5.64 10.52
CA GLU A 32 7.45 6.12 10.90
C GLU A 32 7.66 7.59 10.52
N SER A 33 7.25 7.99 9.32
CA SER A 33 7.33 9.37 8.85
C SER A 33 6.51 10.32 9.72
N LEU A 34 5.31 9.90 10.17
CA LEU A 34 4.50 10.66 11.13
C LEU A 34 5.20 10.83 12.48
N LYS A 35 5.87 9.81 13.01
CA LYS A 35 6.66 9.94 14.24
C LYS A 35 7.80 10.94 14.06
N LEU A 36 8.55 10.83 12.96
CA LEU A 36 9.63 11.77 12.66
C LEU A 36 9.09 13.19 12.50
N TRP A 37 7.97 13.38 11.81
CA TRP A 37 7.29 14.66 11.69
C TRP A 37 6.95 15.25 13.06
N SER A 38 6.36 14.45 13.96
CA SER A 38 6.03 14.90 15.32
C SER A 38 7.24 15.35 16.15
N LEU A 39 8.45 14.93 15.76
CA LEU A 39 9.71 15.31 16.39
C LEU A 39 10.45 16.41 15.60
N ASN A 40 9.80 17.04 14.62
CA ASN A 40 10.41 17.99 13.67
C ASN A 40 11.61 17.41 12.89
N GLN A 41 11.64 16.10 12.70
CA GLN A 41 12.66 15.36 11.94
C GLN A 41 12.21 14.96 10.53
N ALA A 42 10.95 15.19 10.20
CA ALA A 42 10.42 15.08 8.84
C ALA A 42 9.47 16.25 8.54
N THR A 43 9.40 16.65 7.28
CA THR A 43 8.49 17.69 6.81
C THR A 43 7.12 17.13 6.45
N GLU A 44 6.11 17.99 6.41
CA GLU A 44 4.79 17.65 5.87
C GLU A 44 4.87 17.04 4.45
N THR A 45 5.75 17.59 3.61
CA THR A 45 5.99 17.08 2.25
C THR A 45 6.49 15.64 2.27
N GLN A 46 7.43 15.30 3.16
CA GLN A 46 7.92 13.92 3.27
C GLN A 46 6.82 12.94 3.71
N VAL A 47 5.93 13.34 4.62
CA VAL A 47 4.76 12.51 5.00
C VAL A 47 3.81 12.35 3.81
N SER A 48 3.56 13.45 3.09
CA SER A 48 2.69 13.47 1.90
C SER A 48 3.23 12.60 0.77
N ASP A 49 4.54 12.59 0.53
CA ASP A 49 5.19 11.74 -0.48
C ASP A 49 4.98 10.24 -0.16
N VAL A 50 5.08 9.86 1.12
CA VAL A 50 4.79 8.49 1.55
C VAL A 50 3.32 8.14 1.36
N TYR A 51 2.40 9.08 1.61
CA TYR A 51 0.97 8.89 1.31
C TYR A 51 0.72 8.68 -0.20
N VAL A 52 1.36 9.45 -1.07
CA VAL A 52 1.28 9.26 -2.54
C VAL A 52 1.80 7.88 -2.94
N GLN A 53 2.89 7.42 -2.31
CA GLN A 53 3.41 6.07 -2.51
C GLN A 53 2.40 5.00 -2.08
N ILE A 54 1.72 5.16 -0.94
CA ILE A 54 0.63 4.26 -0.52
C ILE A 54 -0.45 4.20 -1.57
N GLY A 55 -0.92 5.33 -2.10
CA GLY A 55 -1.92 5.36 -3.17
C GLY A 55 -1.48 4.59 -4.42
N THR A 56 -0.22 4.71 -4.80
CA THR A 56 0.37 3.98 -5.93
C THR A 56 0.39 2.46 -5.69
N GLN A 57 0.80 2.03 -4.49
CA GLN A 57 0.82 0.61 -4.13
C GLN A 57 -0.58 0.04 -3.92
N PHE A 58 -1.52 0.86 -3.47
CA PHE A 58 -2.92 0.50 -3.37
C PHE A 58 -3.52 0.20 -4.75
N ASN A 59 -3.31 1.09 -5.73
CA ASN A 59 -3.73 0.85 -7.12
C ASN A 59 -3.05 -0.39 -7.72
N THR A 60 -1.76 -0.58 -7.46
CA THR A 60 -1.04 -1.80 -7.89
C THR A 60 -1.66 -3.06 -7.29
N THR A 61 -2.09 -2.99 -6.03
CA THR A 61 -2.76 -4.10 -5.32
C THR A 61 -4.15 -4.38 -5.90
N ILE A 62 -4.94 -3.34 -6.20
CA ILE A 62 -6.21 -3.48 -6.91
C ILE A 62 -6.01 -4.21 -8.23
N HIS A 63 -5.06 -3.78 -9.05
CA HIS A 63 -4.79 -4.42 -10.34
C HIS A 63 -4.34 -5.88 -10.18
N ALA A 64 -3.51 -6.18 -9.18
CA ALA A 64 -3.04 -7.54 -8.93
C ALA A 64 -4.20 -8.49 -8.58
N PHE A 65 -5.12 -8.07 -7.71
CA PHE A 65 -6.28 -8.88 -7.36
C PHE A 65 -7.35 -8.94 -8.46
N ALA A 66 -7.58 -7.83 -9.18
CA ALA A 66 -8.53 -7.78 -10.28
C ALA A 66 -8.16 -8.76 -11.41
N TYR A 67 -6.86 -8.99 -11.63
CA TYR A 67 -6.37 -10.02 -12.54
C TYR A 67 -6.87 -11.43 -12.17
N HIS A 68 -7.05 -11.71 -10.86
CA HIS A 68 -7.61 -12.95 -10.32
C HIS A 68 -9.12 -12.89 -10.09
N LYS A 69 -9.81 -11.88 -10.64
CA LYS A 69 -11.27 -11.64 -10.46
C LYS A 69 -11.69 -11.45 -8.99
N ILE A 70 -10.79 -10.92 -8.16
CA ILE A 70 -11.07 -10.60 -6.76
C ILE A 70 -11.33 -9.11 -6.66
N ASP A 71 -12.55 -8.77 -6.23
CA ASP A 71 -12.99 -7.39 -6.03
C ASP A 71 -12.42 -6.78 -4.74
N LEU A 72 -12.02 -5.51 -4.78
CA LEU A 72 -11.46 -4.72 -3.67
C LEU A 72 -12.37 -3.55 -3.25
N SER A 73 -13.61 -3.50 -3.73
CA SER A 73 -14.52 -2.37 -3.52
C SER A 73 -14.74 -2.01 -2.04
N ASP A 74 -14.69 -2.98 -1.13
CA ASP A 74 -14.81 -2.80 0.32
C ASP A 74 -13.64 -2.01 0.96
N ILE A 75 -12.49 -1.92 0.29
CA ILE A 75 -11.32 -1.17 0.75
C ILE A 75 -11.04 0.10 -0.07
N HIS A 76 -11.82 0.41 -1.11
CA HIS A 76 -11.60 1.59 -1.96
C HIS A 76 -11.67 2.93 -1.21
N SER A 77 -12.36 3.00 -0.06
CA SER A 77 -12.40 4.25 0.74
C SER A 77 -11.09 4.55 1.46
N ILE A 78 -10.20 3.56 1.64
CA ILE A 78 -9.03 3.67 2.50
C ILE A 78 -8.11 4.85 2.14
N PRO A 79 -7.74 5.08 0.86
CA PRO A 79 -6.88 6.22 0.52
C PRO A 79 -7.53 7.56 0.89
N THR A 80 -8.84 7.71 0.65
CA THR A 80 -9.58 8.92 1.00
C THR A 80 -9.69 9.09 2.51
N ASP A 81 -10.03 8.03 3.25
CA ASP A 81 -10.12 8.06 4.71
C ASP A 81 -8.76 8.45 5.33
N LEU A 82 -7.65 7.92 4.77
CA LEU A 82 -6.30 8.22 5.20
C LEU A 82 -5.91 9.67 4.88
N ARG A 83 -6.28 10.15 3.69
CA ARG A 83 -6.06 11.55 3.30
C ARG A 83 -6.71 12.51 4.28
N THR A 84 -7.97 12.29 4.62
CA THR A 84 -8.73 13.17 5.52
C THR A 84 -8.06 13.29 6.89
N VAL A 85 -7.63 12.18 7.49
CA VAL A 85 -6.95 12.23 8.79
C VAL A 85 -5.55 12.86 8.70
N LEU A 86 -4.82 12.62 7.60
CA LEU A 86 -3.50 13.22 7.40
C LEU A 86 -3.57 14.72 7.16
N GLU A 87 -4.53 15.20 6.36
CA GLU A 87 -4.73 16.63 6.12
C GLU A 87 -5.02 17.38 7.42
N GLN A 88 -5.83 16.81 8.31
CA GLN A 88 -6.10 17.39 9.63
C GLN A 88 -4.87 17.35 10.54
N CYS A 89 -4.15 16.22 10.57
CA CYS A 89 -2.96 16.07 11.41
C CYS A 89 -1.82 17.00 11.00
N LEU A 90 -1.59 17.15 9.70
CA LEU A 90 -0.47 17.93 9.15
C LEU A 90 -0.75 19.44 9.11
N ALA A 91 -2.01 19.85 9.30
CA ALA A 91 -2.37 21.26 9.48
C ALA A 91 -1.99 21.82 10.87
N GLU A 92 -1.66 20.96 11.83
CA GLU A 92 -1.19 21.35 13.16
C GLU A 92 0.32 21.60 13.19
N ASP A 93 0.81 22.28 14.23
CA ASP A 93 2.24 22.37 14.51
C ASP A 93 2.81 20.99 14.90
N PRO A 94 3.96 20.56 14.32
CA PRO A 94 4.50 19.24 14.57
C PRO A 94 4.88 19.03 16.04
N SER A 95 4.16 18.12 16.70
CA SER A 95 4.40 17.76 18.10
C SER A 95 3.93 16.33 18.41
N PRO A 96 4.50 15.65 19.42
CA PRO A 96 4.03 14.33 19.85
C PRO A 96 2.56 14.35 20.32
N GLN A 97 2.11 15.47 20.90
CA GLN A 97 0.73 15.66 21.36
C GLN A 97 -0.24 15.76 20.18
N ALA A 98 0.08 16.56 19.15
CA ALA A 98 -0.71 16.63 17.93
C ALA A 98 -0.83 15.24 17.29
N LEU A 99 0.30 14.54 17.10
CA LEU A 99 0.27 13.18 16.54
C LEU A 99 -0.61 12.24 17.39
N ALA A 100 -0.46 12.25 18.72
CA ALA A 100 -1.24 11.39 19.61
C ALA A 100 -2.76 11.59 19.49
N MET A 101 -3.21 12.80 19.16
CA MET A 101 -4.63 13.11 18.95
C MET A 101 -5.20 12.41 17.71
N TYR A 102 -4.43 12.34 16.62
CA TYR A 102 -4.87 11.75 15.34
C TYR A 102 -4.54 10.26 15.19
N MET A 103 -3.60 9.73 15.98
CA MET A 103 -3.19 8.32 15.94
C MET A 103 -4.33 7.29 16.09
N PRO A 104 -5.39 7.51 16.91
CA PRO A 104 -6.53 6.60 16.97
C PRO A 104 -7.22 6.41 15.61
N GLU A 105 -7.44 7.51 14.87
CA GLU A 105 -8.06 7.49 13.54
C GLU A 105 -7.13 6.88 12.49
N VAL A 106 -5.84 7.24 12.49
CA VAL A 106 -4.84 6.61 11.62
C VAL A 106 -4.80 5.09 11.83
N ARG A 107 -4.79 4.63 13.09
CA ARG A 107 -4.81 3.19 13.42
C ARG A 107 -6.10 2.53 12.95
N ARG A 108 -7.26 3.19 13.07
CA ARG A 108 -8.55 2.69 12.61
C ARG A 108 -8.55 2.44 11.10
N VAL A 109 -8.09 3.42 10.31
CA VAL A 109 -7.99 3.30 8.85
C VAL A 109 -7.01 2.19 8.45
N LEU A 110 -5.82 2.16 9.05
CA LEU A 110 -4.83 1.11 8.76
C LEU A 110 -5.33 -0.28 9.18
N TYR A 111 -6.05 -0.41 10.28
CA TYR A 111 -6.65 -1.68 10.68
C TYR A 111 -7.69 -2.17 9.66
N LYS A 112 -8.56 -1.28 9.17
CA LYS A 112 -9.53 -1.59 8.11
C LYS A 112 -8.82 -2.07 6.83
N LEU A 113 -7.72 -1.42 6.46
CA LEU A 113 -6.88 -1.86 5.34
C LEU A 113 -6.31 -3.28 5.57
N LEU A 114 -5.69 -3.53 6.71
CA LEU A 114 -5.08 -4.83 7.03
C LEU A 114 -6.12 -5.95 7.02
N LYS A 115 -7.30 -5.71 7.62
CA LYS A 115 -8.40 -6.68 7.63
C LYS A 115 -8.94 -6.97 6.24
N GLY A 116 -9.15 -5.93 5.43
CA GLY A 116 -9.60 -6.11 4.05
C GLY A 116 -8.57 -6.87 3.21
N LEU A 117 -7.29 -6.50 3.27
CA LEU A 117 -6.22 -7.22 2.57
C LEU A 117 -6.14 -8.69 2.98
N GLN A 118 -6.23 -8.99 4.28
CA GLN A 118 -6.24 -10.36 4.77
C GLN A 118 -7.38 -11.17 4.15
N ALA A 119 -8.60 -10.62 4.15
CA ALA A 119 -9.75 -11.28 3.54
C ALA A 119 -9.55 -11.53 2.03
N LYS A 120 -8.96 -10.58 1.30
CA LYS A 120 -8.67 -10.76 -0.14
C LYS A 120 -7.56 -11.77 -0.40
N GLN A 121 -6.53 -11.79 0.43
CA GLN A 121 -5.47 -12.80 0.34
C GLN A 121 -6.01 -14.21 0.60
N ASP A 122 -6.96 -14.37 1.51
CA ASP A 122 -7.59 -15.67 1.77
C ASP A 122 -8.49 -16.10 0.60
N ALA A 123 -9.24 -15.16 0.00
CA ALA A 123 -9.96 -15.41 -1.25
C ALA A 123 -9.01 -15.80 -2.41
N TRP A 124 -7.87 -15.13 -2.52
CA TRP A 124 -6.84 -15.42 -3.54
C TRP A 124 -6.23 -16.81 -3.39
N LYS A 125 -5.96 -17.24 -2.16
CA LYS A 125 -5.50 -18.61 -1.89
C LYS A 125 -6.57 -19.63 -2.25
N ALA A 126 -7.85 -19.35 -1.99
CA ALA A 126 -8.95 -20.26 -2.28
C ALA A 126 -9.15 -20.51 -3.79
N VAL A 127 -8.90 -19.50 -4.64
CA VAL A 127 -8.99 -19.64 -6.11
C VAL A 127 -7.74 -20.23 -6.76
N GLY A 128 -6.79 -20.71 -5.96
CA GLY A 128 -5.66 -21.51 -6.43
C GLY A 128 -4.29 -20.86 -6.33
N GLY A 129 -4.17 -19.61 -5.84
CA GLY A 129 -2.92 -18.97 -5.39
C GLY A 129 -1.69 -19.05 -6.31
N ARG A 130 -1.88 -19.48 -7.56
CA ARG A 130 -0.83 -19.76 -8.54
C ARG A 130 -0.83 -18.60 -9.51
N ILE A 131 0.36 -18.01 -9.70
CA ILE A 131 0.66 -17.21 -10.88
C ILE A 131 0.16 -18.05 -12.08
N PRO A 132 -0.74 -17.55 -12.95
CA PRO A 132 -1.14 -18.32 -14.11
C PRO A 132 0.14 -18.66 -14.86
N MET A 133 0.43 -19.96 -14.92
CA MET A 133 1.53 -20.48 -15.71
C MET A 133 1.19 -20.08 -17.14
N MET A 134 1.88 -19.05 -17.66
CA MET A 134 1.70 -18.67 -19.06
C MET A 134 2.04 -19.90 -19.89
N PRO A 135 1.19 -20.32 -20.84
CA PRO A 135 1.56 -21.37 -21.76
C PRO A 135 2.83 -20.89 -22.46
N SER A 136 3.90 -21.70 -22.38
CA SER A 136 5.10 -21.45 -23.16
C SER A 136 4.67 -21.37 -24.63
N GLU A 137 4.77 -20.19 -25.25
CA GLU A 137 4.66 -20.10 -26.69
C GLU A 137 5.83 -20.91 -27.27
N SER A 138 5.54 -22.17 -27.62
CA SER A 138 6.40 -22.97 -28.45
C SER A 138 6.35 -22.39 -29.86
N ARG A 139 7.41 -21.68 -30.26
CA ARG A 139 7.82 -21.65 -31.66
C ARG A 139 9.31 -21.46 -31.81
#